data_AF-A0A7C2E005-F1
#
_entry.id   AF-A0A7C2E005-F1
#
_cell.length_a   1.000
_cell.length_b   1.000
_cell.length_c   1.000
_cell.angle_alpha   90.00
_cell.angle_beta   90.00
_cell.angle_gamma   90.00
#
_symmetry.space_group_name_H-M   'P 1'
#
loop_
_entity.id
_entity.type
_entity.pdbx_description
1 polymer ?
#
loop_
_entity_poly.entity_id
_entity_poly.type
_entity_poly.pdbx_seq_one_letter_code
_entity_poly.pdbx_strand_id
1 'polypeptide(L)'
;MRKRPKSGTLADLMLRELETRYPGGPTTSELARLLYEEDTLENRVKVRGVARTIRKWGYRAYGFGGTYKLCDADPEGLSLVFVRTLKMACGVAESAGEVAEGIDEAGDPVRA
;
A
#
# COMPACT_ATOMS: atom_id res chain seq x y z
N MET A 1 17.65 -8.37 1.36
CA MET A 1 18.36 -8.08 0.10
C MET A 1 17.36 -7.64 -0.94
N ARG A 2 17.63 -6.57 -1.71
CA ARG A 2 16.72 -6.14 -2.79
C ARG A 2 16.71 -7.16 -3.92
N LYS A 3 15.54 -7.42 -4.50
CA LYS A 3 15.39 -8.29 -5.67
C LYS A 3 14.67 -7.55 -6.78
N ARG A 4 15.30 -7.43 -7.95
CA ARG A 4 14.64 -6.80 -9.11
C ARG A 4 13.44 -7.66 -9.53
N PRO A 5 12.26 -7.04 -9.75
CA PRO A 5 11.17 -7.66 -10.50
C PRO A 5 11.62 -8.33 -11.80
N LYS A 6 10.94 -9.40 -12.23
CA LYS A 6 11.13 -9.95 -13.58
C LYS A 6 10.69 -8.90 -14.61
N SER A 7 11.51 -8.71 -15.65
CA SER A 7 11.24 -7.73 -16.71
C SER A 7 9.85 -7.94 -17.32
N GLY A 8 9.11 -6.85 -17.54
CA GLY A 8 7.77 -6.86 -18.15
C GLY A 8 6.63 -7.23 -17.21
N THR A 9 6.90 -7.52 -15.93
CA THR A 9 5.83 -7.65 -14.93
C THR A 9 5.32 -6.27 -14.51
N LEU A 10 4.07 -6.19 -14.01
CA LEU A 10 3.52 -4.93 -13.47
C LEU A 10 4.40 -4.30 -12.39
N ALA A 11 5.03 -5.13 -11.56
CA ALA A 11 5.96 -4.66 -10.53
C ALA A 11 7.27 -4.12 -11.12
N ASP A 12 7.75 -4.66 -12.24
CA ASP A 12 8.89 -4.08 -12.98
C ASP A 12 8.51 -2.74 -13.61
N LEU A 13 7.37 -2.68 -14.29
CA LEU A 13 6.87 -1.46 -14.93
C LEU A 13 6.69 -0.33 -13.91
N MET A 14 6.00 -0.60 -12.81
CA MET A 14 5.82 0.38 -11.75
C MET A 14 7.15 0.78 -11.09
N LEU A 15 8.05 -0.17 -10.85
CA LEU A 15 9.35 0.15 -10.25
C LEU A 15 10.18 1.07 -11.17
N ARG A 16 10.24 0.78 -12.47
CA ARG A 16 10.93 1.63 -13.45
C ARG A 16 10.34 3.04 -13.49
N GLU A 17 9.02 3.15 -13.43
CA GLU A 17 8.36 4.45 -13.44
C GLU A 17 8.70 5.27 -12.19
N LEU A 18 8.72 4.61 -11.02
CA LEU A 18 9.09 5.25 -9.76
C LEU A 18 10.56 5.69 -9.73
N GLU A 19 11.47 4.89 -10.31
CA GLU A 19 12.89 5.23 -10.42
C GLU A 19 13.11 6.40 -11.38
N THR A 20 12.40 6.40 -12.52
CA THR A 20 12.51 7.44 -13.54
C THR A 20 12.05 8.81 -13.03
N ARG A 21 11.01 8.82 -12.19
CA ARG A 21 10.44 10.06 -11.62
C ARG A 21 10.91 10.36 -10.19
N TYR A 22 11.96 9.70 -9.72
CA TYR A 22 12.49 9.96 -8.39
C TYR A 22 12.95 11.43 -8.26
N PRO A 23 12.63 12.15 -7.17
CA PRO A 23 11.94 11.70 -5.95
C PRO A 23 10.41 11.89 -5.95
N GLY A 24 9.83 12.53 -6.96
CA GLY A 24 8.42 12.95 -6.98
C GLY A 24 7.43 11.81 -7.22
N GLY A 25 7.78 10.90 -8.14
CA GLY A 25 6.95 9.75 -8.51
C GLY A 25 5.67 10.09 -9.29
N PRO A 26 5.02 9.09 -9.90
CA PRO A 26 3.77 9.25 -10.64
C PRO A 26 2.53 9.30 -9.72
N THR A 27 1.45 9.85 -10.25
CA THR A 27 0.11 9.76 -9.65
C THR A 27 -0.47 8.34 -9.76
N THR A 28 -1.46 8.04 -8.93
CA THR A 28 -2.16 6.75 -8.93
C THR A 28 -2.94 6.56 -10.24
N SER A 29 -3.46 7.64 -10.81
CA SER A 29 -4.12 7.64 -12.12
C SER A 29 -3.15 7.29 -13.25
N GLU A 30 -1.96 7.89 -13.25
CA GLU A 30 -0.92 7.57 -14.24
C GLU A 30 -0.48 6.11 -14.11
N LEU A 31 -0.30 5.62 -12.89
CA LEU A 31 0.02 4.20 -12.65
C LEU A 31 -1.11 3.26 -13.07
N ALA A 32 -2.37 3.64 -12.89
CA ALA A 32 -3.49 2.82 -13.35
C ALA A 32 -3.46 2.65 -14.88
N ARG A 33 -3.26 3.75 -15.62
CA ARG A 33 -3.10 3.71 -17.09
C ARG A 33 -1.86 2.93 -17.52
N LEU A 34 -0.74 3.13 -16.83
CA LEU A 34 0.52 2.43 -17.15
C LEU A 34 0.40 0.91 -16.97
N LEU A 35 -0.23 0.47 -15.89
CA LEU A 35 -0.24 -0.93 -15.47
C LEU A 35 -1.43 -1.72 -16.02
N TYR A 36 -2.54 -1.04 -16.30
CA TYR A 36 -3.82 -1.66 -16.66
C TYR A 36 -4.50 -0.99 -17.86
N GLU A 37 -3.78 -0.13 -18.60
CA GLU A 37 -4.23 0.56 -19.82
C GLU A 37 -5.37 1.58 -19.64
N GLU A 38 -6.07 1.54 -18.50
CA GLU A 38 -7.21 2.41 -18.21
C GLU A 38 -7.23 2.94 -16.77
N ASP A 39 -7.71 4.16 -16.62
CA ASP A 39 -7.84 4.88 -15.35
C ASP A 39 -9.22 4.70 -14.69
N THR A 40 -9.48 3.49 -14.18
CA THR A 40 -10.70 3.18 -13.43
C THR A 40 -10.46 3.17 -11.92
N LEU A 41 -11.52 3.34 -11.12
CA LEU A 41 -11.43 3.23 -9.65
C LEU A 41 -10.88 1.86 -9.23
N GLU A 42 -11.33 0.79 -9.89
CA GLU A 42 -10.86 -0.57 -9.64
C GLU A 42 -9.35 -0.70 -9.89
N ASN A 43 -8.86 -0.19 -11.03
CA ASN A 43 -7.44 -0.23 -11.37
C ASN A 43 -6.59 0.60 -10.40
N ARG A 44 -7.07 1.79 -9.99
CA ARG A 44 -6.40 2.60 -8.95
C ARG A 44 -6.25 1.84 -7.64
N VAL A 45 -7.24 1.04 -7.24
CA VAL A 45 -7.15 0.19 -6.04
C VAL A 45 -6.09 -0.90 -6.23
N LYS A 46 -6.03 -1.53 -7.42
CA LYS A 46 -5.05 -2.58 -7.74
C LYS A 46 -3.60 -2.09 -7.69
N VAL A 47 -3.32 -0.80 -7.97
CA VAL A 47 -1.98 -0.19 -7.84
C VAL A 47 -1.37 -0.44 -6.45
N ARG A 48 -2.19 -0.38 -5.38
CA ARG A 48 -1.73 -0.66 -4.01
C ARG A 48 -1.15 -2.07 -3.85
N GLY A 49 -1.73 -3.03 -4.57
CA GLY A 49 -1.26 -4.41 -4.62
C GLY A 49 0.12 -4.53 -5.26
N VAL A 50 0.35 -3.85 -6.39
CA VAL A 50 1.65 -3.82 -7.07
C VAL A 50 2.72 -3.19 -6.19
N ALA A 51 2.43 -2.05 -5.56
CA ALA A 51 3.33 -1.41 -4.62
C ALA A 51 3.68 -2.32 -3.42
N ARG A 52 2.71 -3.11 -2.93
CA ARG A 52 2.96 -4.11 -1.88
C ARG A 52 3.94 -5.19 -2.32
N THR A 53 3.81 -5.66 -3.57
CA THR A 53 4.75 -6.63 -4.14
C THR A 53 6.15 -6.05 -4.25
N ILE A 54 6.29 -4.81 -4.73
CA ILE A 54 7.58 -4.10 -4.78
C ILE A 54 8.23 -4.02 -3.38
N ARG A 55 7.45 -3.73 -2.33
CA ARG A 55 7.93 -3.73 -0.94
C ARG A 55 8.41 -5.10 -0.45
N LYS A 56 7.72 -6.18 -0.82
CA LYS A 56 8.18 -7.55 -0.50
C LYS A 56 9.56 -7.87 -1.11
N TRP A 57 9.95 -7.15 -2.16
CA TRP A 57 11.26 -7.29 -2.79
C TRP A 57 12.31 -6.29 -2.28
N GLY A 58 12.03 -5.57 -1.19
CA GLY A 58 13.00 -4.76 -0.46
C GLY A 58 13.11 -3.30 -0.90
N TYR A 59 12.21 -2.83 -1.76
CA TYR A 59 12.13 -1.41 -2.16
C TYR A 59 11.09 -0.68 -1.30
N ARG A 60 11.37 0.56 -0.90
CA ARG A 60 10.47 1.34 -0.04
C ARG A 60 9.43 2.13 -0.84
N ALA A 61 8.58 1.44 -1.61
CA ALA A 61 7.55 2.09 -2.43
C ALA A 61 6.25 2.38 -1.63
N TYR A 62 5.87 3.65 -1.47
CA TYR A 62 4.70 4.06 -0.67
C TYR A 62 3.87 5.15 -1.36
N GLY A 63 2.58 5.23 -0.98
CA GLY A 63 1.63 6.20 -1.53
C GLY A 63 1.36 7.39 -0.59
N PHE A 64 1.38 8.61 -1.13
CA PHE A 64 1.16 9.88 -0.45
C PHE A 64 0.20 10.76 -1.25
N GLY A 65 -0.98 11.07 -0.71
CA GLY A 65 -1.90 12.03 -1.33
C GLY A 65 -2.26 11.74 -2.80
N GLY A 66 -2.29 10.47 -3.21
CA GLY A 66 -2.56 10.07 -4.59
C GLY A 66 -1.32 9.91 -5.48
N THR A 67 -0.11 10.15 -4.99
CA THR A 67 1.16 9.84 -5.68
C THR A 67 1.84 8.63 -5.06
N TYR A 68 2.65 7.89 -5.82
CA TYR A 68 3.52 6.84 -5.29
C TYR A 68 4.99 7.24 -5.46
N LYS A 69 5.81 6.98 -4.43
CA LYS A 69 7.23 7.35 -4.38
C LYS A 69 8.08 6.19 -3.90
N LEU A 70 9.37 6.20 -4.29
CA LEU A 70 10.40 5.41 -3.63
C LEU A 70 10.98 6.21 -2.46
N CYS A 71 10.86 5.68 -1.25
CA CYS A 71 11.34 6.31 -0.02
C CYS A 71 12.63 5.68 0.49
N ASP A 72 13.46 5.13 -0.41
CA ASP A 72 14.67 4.42 -0.02
C ASP A 72 15.71 5.34 0.65
N ALA A 73 15.74 6.60 0.26
CA ALA A 73 16.58 7.66 0.83
C ALA A 73 15.74 8.86 1.37
N ASP A 74 14.49 8.60 1.78
CA ASP A 74 13.54 9.63 2.25
C ASP A 74 13.06 9.33 3.68
N PRO A 75 13.79 9.73 4.72
CA PRO A 75 13.43 9.44 6.11
C PRO A 75 12.13 10.15 6.54
N GLU A 76 11.81 11.32 5.98
CA GLU A 76 10.58 12.05 6.27
C GLU A 76 9.36 11.29 5.73
N GLY A 77 9.43 10.85 4.47
CA GLY A 77 8.40 10.01 3.87
C GLY A 77 8.18 8.71 4.64
N LEU A 78 9.25 8.05 5.10
CA LEU A 78 9.15 6.84 5.93
C LEU A 78 8.51 7.12 7.29
N SER A 79 8.81 8.26 7.91
CA SER A 79 8.21 8.67 9.19
C SER A 79 6.70 8.91 9.05
N LEU A 80 6.27 9.57 7.98
CA LEU A 80 4.85 9.75 7.67
C LEU A 80 4.12 8.41 7.46
N VAL A 81 4.75 7.48 6.73
CA VAL A 81 4.20 6.13 6.54
C VAL A 81 4.11 5.38 7.86
N PHE A 82 5.12 5.50 8.73
CA PHE A 82 5.12 4.87 10.05
C PHE A 82 3.96 5.37 10.92
N VAL A 83 3.82 6.69 11.07
CA VAL A 83 2.74 7.30 11.86
C VAL A 83 1.36 6.89 11.34
N ARG A 84 1.16 6.88 10.01
CA ARG A 84 -0.09 6.43 9.41
C ARG A 84 -0.37 4.96 9.72
N THR A 85 0.65 4.11 9.61
CA THR A 85 0.55 2.68 9.94
C THR A 85 0.15 2.47 11.39
N LEU A 86 0.78 3.21 12.32
CA LEU A 86 0.49 3.11 13.74
C LEU A 86 -0.96 3.50 14.05
N LYS A 87 -1.44 4.62 13.50
CA LYS A 87 -2.84 5.04 13.65
C LYS A 87 -3.84 3.99 13.16
N MET A 88 -3.56 3.37 12.01
CA MET A 88 -4.41 2.28 11.50
C MET A 88 -4.38 1.06 12.43
N ALA A 89 -3.20 0.69 12.97
CA ALA A 89 -3.08 -0.43 13.88
C ALA A 89 -3.85 -0.21 15.20
N CYS A 90 -3.77 0.99 15.77
CA CYS A 90 -4.56 1.36 16.95
C CYS A 90 -6.06 1.24 16.69
N GLY A 91 -6.56 1.83 15.60
CA GLY A 91 -7.99 1.74 15.27
C GLY A 91 -8.47 0.31 15.01
N VAL A 92 -7.62 -0.56 14.44
CA VAL A 92 -7.94 -1.99 14.30
C VAL A 92 -8.01 -2.70 15.65
N ALA A 93 -7.09 -2.38 16.58
CA ALA A 93 -7.10 -2.97 17.92
C ALA A 93 -8.32 -2.54 18.73
N GLU A 94 -8.68 -1.25 18.67
CA GLU A 94 -9.88 -0.70 19.32
C GLU A 94 -11.15 -1.36 18.78
N SER A 95 -11.30 -1.41 17.44
CA SER A 95 -12.46 -2.06 16.81
C SER A 95 -12.56 -3.56 17.13
N ALA A 96 -11.42 -4.27 17.25
CA ALA A 96 -11.44 -5.67 17.65
C ALA A 96 -11.91 -5.85 19.10
N GLY A 97 -11.59 -4.92 19.99
CA GLY A 97 -12.10 -4.89 21.37
C GLY A 97 -13.61 -4.71 21.43
N GLU A 98 -14.13 -3.71 20.70
CA GLU A 98 -15.58 -3.46 20.61
C GLU A 98 -16.35 -4.67 20.05
N VAL A 99 -15.80 -5.34 19.04
CA VAL A 99 -16.40 -6.57 18.49
C VAL A 99 -16.38 -7.70 19.51
N ALA A 100 -15.31 -7.84 20.30
CA ALA A 100 -15.23 -8.86 21.34
C ALA A 100 -16.25 -8.61 22.47
N GLU A 101 -16.39 -7.37 22.93
CA GLU A 101 -17.42 -6.98 23.91
C GLU A 101 -18.83 -7.28 23.37
N GLY A 102 -19.10 -6.94 22.10
CA GLY A 102 -20.39 -7.26 21.47
C GLY A 102 -20.68 -8.77 21.35
N ILE A 103 -19.65 -9.61 21.18
CA ILE A 103 -19.80 -11.07 21.21
C ILE A 103 -20.17 -11.54 22.61
N ASP A 104 -19.50 -11.02 23.64
CA ASP A 104 -19.78 -11.37 25.05
C ASP A 104 -21.20 -10.93 25.46
N GLU A 105 -21.64 -9.74 25.04
CA GLU A 105 -22.98 -9.20 25.32
C GLU A 105 -24.10 -9.95 24.59
N ALA A 106 -23.88 -10.33 23.32
CA ALA A 106 -24.88 -11.04 22.52
C ALA A 106 -25.11 -12.50 22.99
N GLY A 107 -24.16 -13.06 23.74
CA GLY A 107 -24.13 -14.48 24.10
C GLY A 107 -23.66 -15.35 22.93
N ASP A 108 -22.83 -16.35 23.24
CA ASP A 108 -22.17 -17.22 22.25
C ASP A 108 -23.19 -17.94 21.34
N PRO A 109 -23.27 -17.63 20.03
CA PRO A 109 -24.19 -18.28 19.11
C PRO A 109 -23.81 -19.74 18.80
N VAL A 110 -22.64 -20.22 19.26
CA VAL A 110 -22.20 -21.62 19.11
C VAL A 110 -22.63 -22.49 20.31
N ARG A 111 -23.12 -21.88 21.40
CA ARG A 111 -23.59 -22.59 22.61
C ARG A 111 -25.09 -22.51 22.86
N ALA A 112 -25.87 -21.94 21.93
CA ALA A 112 -27.34 -21.92 21.97
C ALA A 112 -27.96 -23.10 21.21
#